data_AF-A0A0C2GQW5-F1
#
_entry.id   AF-A0A0C2GQW5-F1
#
_cell.length_a   1.000
_cell.length_b   1.000
_cell.length_c   1.000
_cell.angle_alpha   90.00
_cell.angle_beta   90.00
_cell.angle_gamma   90.00
#
_symmetry.space_group_name_H-M   'P 1'
#
loop_
_entity.id
_entity.type
_entity.pdbx_description
1 polymer ?
#
loop_
_entity_poly.entity_id
_entity_poly.type
_entity_poly.pdbx_seq_one_letter_code
_entity_poly.pdbx_strand_id
1 'polypeptide(L)'
;MQAEVPRDHNDNKGNLQENTVRTFTTTLRQWSCSAAHAKGDANELAGVQTLATVELLGLKRNVLLDSGSQISILPLELLLTARSSGFDFDGDCREKAHPSNMWLLGGVTPAAR
;
A
#
# COMPACT_ATOMS: atom_id res chain seq x y z
N MET A 1 32.61 59.45 -3.89
CA MET A 1 33.93 58.86 -3.58
C MET A 1 33.70 57.40 -3.25
N GLN A 2 34.48 56.54 -3.88
CA GLN A 2 34.29 55.08 -3.94
C GLN A 2 34.61 54.43 -2.59
N ALA A 3 33.86 53.37 -2.24
CA ALA A 3 34.19 52.46 -1.14
C ALA A 3 34.76 51.18 -1.75
N GLU A 4 35.97 50.81 -1.33
CA GLU A 4 36.69 49.60 -1.71
C GLU A 4 36.38 48.46 -0.70
N VAL A 5 35.84 47.37 -1.27
CA VAL A 5 36.06 45.93 -1.04
C VAL A 5 36.11 45.36 0.39
N PRO A 6 35.34 44.28 0.62
CA PRO A 6 35.89 43.11 1.28
C PRO A 6 35.67 41.81 0.50
N ARG A 7 36.81 41.24 0.08
CA ARG A 7 37.23 39.83 0.16
C ARG A 7 36.32 38.75 -0.41
N ASP A 8 36.77 38.25 -1.55
CA ASP A 8 36.45 36.97 -2.16
C ASP A 8 36.69 35.81 -1.18
N HIS A 9 35.63 35.05 -0.87
CA HIS A 9 35.73 33.73 -0.25
C HIS A 9 34.96 32.76 -1.15
N ASN A 10 35.64 32.32 -2.19
CA ASN A 10 35.25 31.19 -2.99
C ASN A 10 35.74 29.92 -2.28
N ASP A 11 34.87 29.30 -1.47
CA ASP A 11 35.01 27.91 -1.08
C ASP A 11 33.92 27.07 -1.73
N ASN A 12 34.44 26.15 -2.53
CA ASN A 12 33.80 25.22 -3.41
C ASN A 12 33.05 24.10 -2.64
N LYS A 13 32.11 23.49 -3.35
CA LYS A 13 31.50 22.16 -3.13
C LYS A 13 30.40 22.04 -2.07
N GLY A 14 29.19 22.12 -2.60
CA GLY A 14 28.05 21.39 -2.08
C GLY A 14 26.78 21.74 -2.81
N ASN A 15 26.69 21.48 -4.11
CA ASN A 15 25.38 21.40 -4.77
C ASN A 15 24.68 20.16 -4.20
N LEU A 16 24.10 20.30 -3.01
CA LEU A 16 23.00 19.47 -2.55
C LEU A 16 21.83 19.88 -3.45
N GLN A 17 21.80 19.31 -4.66
CA GLN A 17 20.54 19.12 -5.34
C GLN A 17 19.70 18.31 -4.35
N GLU A 18 18.81 19.00 -3.63
CA GLU A 18 17.68 18.35 -3.00
C GLU A 18 17.12 17.40 -4.06
N ASN A 19 17.22 16.11 -3.79
CA ASN A 19 16.51 15.11 -4.56
C ASN A 19 15.04 15.27 -4.18
N THR A 20 14.42 16.37 -4.63
CA THR A 20 12.99 16.61 -4.51
C THR A 20 12.35 15.47 -5.28
N VAL A 21 11.91 14.45 -4.55
CA VAL A 21 11.14 13.33 -5.10
C VAL A 21 9.96 13.97 -5.85
N ARG A 22 10.02 13.91 -7.18
CA ARG A 22 8.97 14.48 -8.03
C ARG A 22 7.77 13.56 -7.96
N THR A 23 6.85 13.86 -7.07
CA THR A 23 5.59 13.12 -6.94
C THR A 23 4.63 13.59 -8.03
N PHE A 24 4.21 12.66 -8.89
CA PHE A 24 3.14 12.90 -9.84
C PHE A 24 1.83 12.40 -9.23
N THR A 25 0.82 13.27 -9.20
CA THR A 25 -0.53 12.91 -8.74
C THR A 25 -1.44 12.82 -9.97
N THR A 26 -2.08 11.68 -10.14
CA THR A 26 -3.10 11.48 -11.18
C THR A 26 -4.40 11.08 -10.51
N THR A 27 -5.47 11.85 -10.75
CA THR A 27 -6.81 11.58 -10.19
C THR A 27 -7.68 10.91 -11.24
N LEU A 28 -8.10 9.67 -10.96
CA LEU A 28 -9.03 8.95 -11.83
C LEU A 28 -10.46 9.38 -11.49
N ARG A 29 -11.15 10.04 -12.44
CA ARG A 29 -12.51 10.58 -12.21
C ARG A 29 -13.58 9.50 -12.09
N GLN A 30 -13.44 8.41 -12.82
CA GLN A 30 -14.39 7.30 -12.80
C GLN A 30 -13.68 6.01 -13.21
N TRP A 31 -13.90 4.95 -12.43
CA TRP A 31 -13.54 3.58 -12.78
C TRP A 31 -14.80 2.75 -12.72
N SER A 32 -15.18 2.15 -13.84
CA SER A 32 -16.30 1.21 -13.90
C SER A 32 -15.78 -0.13 -14.39
N CYS A 33 -15.91 -1.17 -13.57
CA CYS A 33 -15.63 -2.54 -13.95
C CYS A 33 -16.97 -3.30 -13.97
N SER A 34 -17.38 -3.79 -15.14
CA SER A 34 -18.56 -4.63 -15.29
C SER A 34 -18.11 -6.07 -15.52
N ALA A 35 -18.38 -6.96 -14.58
CA ALA A 35 -18.24 -8.39 -14.79
C ALA A 35 -19.54 -8.92 -15.40
N ALA A 36 -19.48 -9.43 -16.63
CA ALA A 36 -20.58 -10.21 -17.17
C ALA A 36 -20.61 -11.55 -16.41
N HIS A 37 -21.58 -11.72 -15.53
CA HIS A 37 -21.85 -13.04 -14.95
C HIS A 37 -22.39 -13.93 -16.06
N ALA A 38 -21.51 -14.71 -16.70
CA ALA A 38 -21.92 -15.78 -17.57
C ALA A 38 -22.72 -16.78 -16.73
N LYS A 39 -24.03 -16.85 -16.98
CA LYS A 39 -24.90 -17.91 -16.44
C LYS A 39 -24.62 -19.18 -17.26
N GLY A 40 -23.42 -19.73 -17.09
CA GLY A 40 -22.97 -20.96 -17.74
C GLY A 40 -22.56 -21.95 -16.68
N ASP A 41 -22.98 -23.21 -16.85
CA ASP A 41 -22.44 -24.34 -16.10
C ASP A 41 -20.91 -24.28 -16.13
N ALA A 42 -20.28 -24.58 -14.99
CA ALA A 42 -18.86 -24.44 -14.73
C ALA A 42 -18.04 -24.83 -15.98
N ASN A 43 -17.49 -23.82 -16.66
CA ASN A 43 -16.67 -24.02 -17.85
C ASN A 43 -15.40 -24.76 -17.44
N GLU A 44 -14.94 -25.71 -18.24
CA GLU A 44 -13.72 -26.52 -18.01
C GLU A 44 -12.45 -25.67 -17.77
N LEU A 45 -12.49 -24.39 -18.14
CA LEU A 45 -11.44 -23.39 -17.98
C LEU A 45 -11.61 -22.45 -16.76
N ALA A 46 -12.75 -22.51 -16.06
CA ALA A 46 -13.04 -21.67 -14.91
C ALA A 46 -12.99 -22.51 -13.63
N GLY A 47 -12.11 -22.14 -12.70
CA GLY A 47 -12.06 -22.75 -11.37
C GLY A 47 -13.38 -22.54 -10.60
N VAL A 48 -13.58 -23.35 -9.56
CA VAL A 48 -14.74 -23.23 -8.68
C VAL A 48 -14.83 -21.80 -8.15
N GLN A 49 -16.03 -21.22 -8.19
CA GLN A 49 -16.27 -19.89 -7.63
C GLN A 49 -15.99 -19.89 -6.13
N THR A 50 -14.94 -19.19 -5.70
CA THR A 50 -14.48 -19.13 -4.30
C THR A 50 -15.23 -18.10 -3.47
N LEU A 51 -16.57 -18.03 -3.62
CA LEU A 51 -17.40 -17.20 -2.75
C LEU A 51 -17.76 -17.97 -1.48
N ALA A 52 -17.52 -17.36 -0.32
CA ALA A 52 -17.88 -17.93 0.97
C ALA A 52 -18.64 -16.92 1.82
N THR A 53 -19.64 -17.38 2.58
CA THR A 53 -20.23 -16.57 3.65
C THR A 53 -19.32 -16.63 4.86
N VAL A 54 -18.80 -15.47 5.26
CA VAL A 54 -17.94 -15.33 6.46
C VAL A 54 -18.59 -14.36 7.43
N GLU A 55 -18.25 -14.49 8.70
CA GLU A 55 -18.52 -13.47 9.69
C GLU A 55 -17.34 -12.52 9.75
N LEU A 56 -17.59 -11.26 9.40
CA LEU A 56 -16.59 -10.21 9.36
C LEU A 56 -17.11 -9.00 10.14
N LEU A 57 -16.43 -8.65 11.24
CA LEU A 57 -16.79 -7.53 12.11
C LEU A 57 -18.23 -7.64 12.64
N GLY A 58 -18.61 -8.85 13.06
CA GLY A 58 -19.97 -9.18 13.52
C GLY A 58 -21.05 -9.15 12.42
N LEU A 59 -20.67 -9.03 11.14
CA LEU A 59 -21.59 -9.01 10.01
C LEU A 59 -21.36 -10.24 9.12
N LYS A 60 -22.42 -10.96 8.78
CA LYS A 60 -22.36 -12.04 7.78
C LYS A 60 -22.27 -11.44 6.38
N ARG A 61 -21.23 -11.79 5.62
CA ARG A 61 -20.97 -11.27 4.28
C ARG A 61 -20.50 -12.37 3.35
N ASN A 62 -20.95 -12.32 2.10
CA ASN A 62 -20.37 -13.13 1.04
C ASN A 62 -19.10 -12.45 0.55
N VAL A 63 -17.97 -13.16 0.61
CA VAL A 63 -16.65 -12.65 0.23
C VAL A 63 -16.01 -13.54 -0.81
N LEU A 64 -15.14 -12.95 -1.61
CA LEU A 64 -14.26 -13.70 -2.51
C LEU A 64 -13.01 -14.14 -1.74
N LEU A 65 -12.72 -15.43 -1.75
CA LEU A 65 -11.46 -15.97 -1.25
C LEU A 65 -10.43 -15.91 -2.38
N ASP A 66 -9.62 -14.85 -2.35
CA ASP A 66 -8.60 -14.58 -3.35
C ASP A 66 -7.19 -14.88 -2.80
N SER A 67 -6.63 -16.04 -3.16
CA SER A 67 -5.27 -16.41 -2.79
C SER A 67 -4.19 -15.63 -3.56
N GLY A 68 -4.57 -14.90 -4.61
CA GLY A 68 -3.68 -14.02 -5.36
C GLY A 68 -3.43 -12.67 -4.69
N SER A 69 -4.18 -12.35 -3.64
CA SER A 69 -4.04 -11.11 -2.88
C SER A 69 -3.45 -11.35 -1.49
N GLN A 70 -2.50 -10.52 -1.10
CA GLN A 70 -1.98 -10.50 0.28
C GLN A 70 -2.82 -9.62 1.21
N ILE A 71 -3.70 -8.79 0.64
CA ILE A 71 -4.54 -7.85 1.39
C ILE A 71 -6.02 -8.15 1.17
N SER A 72 -6.83 -7.89 2.19
CA SER A 72 -8.28 -7.87 2.05
C SER A 72 -8.76 -6.47 1.69
N ILE A 73 -9.72 -6.38 0.76
CA ILE A 73 -10.35 -5.12 0.37
C ILE A 73 -11.81 -5.17 0.84
N LEU A 74 -12.21 -4.19 1.65
CA LEU A 74 -13.55 -4.10 2.22
C LEU A 74 -14.30 -2.88 1.69
N PRO A 75 -15.62 -2.99 1.43
CA PRO A 75 -16.43 -1.83 1.09
C PRO A 75 -16.47 -0.81 2.24
N LEU A 76 -16.45 0.49 1.91
CA LEU A 76 -16.51 1.55 2.91
C LEU A 76 -17.74 1.45 3.83
N GLU A 77 -18.90 1.12 3.28
CA GLU A 77 -20.15 0.98 4.03
C GLU A 77 -20.04 -0.06 5.16
N LEU A 78 -19.33 -1.16 4.90
CA LEU A 78 -19.09 -2.20 5.89
C LEU A 78 -18.23 -1.67 7.04
N LEU A 79 -17.20 -0.89 6.74
CA LEU A 79 -16.35 -0.25 7.74
C LEU A 79 -17.12 0.79 8.57
N LEU A 80 -17.95 1.61 7.92
CA LEU A 80 -18.79 2.59 8.62
C LEU A 80 -19.81 1.93 9.56
N THR A 81 -20.39 0.82 9.12
CA THR A 81 -21.35 0.04 9.92
C THR A 81 -20.65 -0.54 11.15
N ALA A 82 -19.52 -1.22 10.94
CA ALA A 82 -18.75 -1.80 12.04
C ALA A 82 -18.25 -0.74 13.03
N ARG A 83 -17.76 0.41 12.55
CA ARG A 83 -17.39 1.52 13.45
C ARG A 83 -18.59 2.00 14.28
N SER A 84 -19.75 2.12 13.67
CA SER A 84 -20.99 2.50 14.38
C SER A 84 -21.43 1.46 15.40
N SER A 85 -21.08 0.19 15.18
CA SER A 85 -21.27 -0.92 16.11
C SER A 85 -20.17 -1.05 17.17
N GLY A 86 -19.18 -0.13 17.19
CA GLY A 86 -18.13 -0.08 18.21
C GLY A 86 -16.87 -0.89 17.92
N PHE A 87 -16.67 -1.35 16.68
CA PHE A 87 -15.41 -2.00 16.29
C PHE A 87 -14.30 -0.96 16.08
N ASP A 88 -13.12 -1.22 16.69
CA ASP A 88 -11.94 -0.36 16.60
C ASP A 88 -10.91 -0.93 15.61
N PHE A 89 -10.98 -0.45 14.37
CA PHE A 89 -10.07 -0.88 13.31
C PHE A 89 -8.62 -0.51 13.55
N ASP A 90 -8.37 0.65 14.15
CA ASP A 90 -7.01 1.16 14.32
C ASP A 90 -6.29 0.36 15.44
N GLY A 91 -7.05 -0.09 16.44
CA GLY A 91 -6.59 -1.02 17.46
C GLY A 91 -6.32 -2.43 16.92
N ASP A 92 -7.24 -2.94 16.09
CA ASP A 92 -7.21 -4.32 15.57
C ASP A 92 -6.24 -4.49 14.39
N CYS A 93 -6.10 -3.47 13.55
CA CYS A 93 -5.24 -3.48 12.36
C CYS A 93 -3.99 -2.65 12.61
N ARG A 94 -2.96 -3.27 13.18
CA ARG A 94 -1.68 -2.60 13.42
C ARG A 94 -0.80 -2.63 12.17
N GLU A 95 -0.31 -1.47 11.75
CA GLU A 95 0.78 -1.40 10.79
C GLU A 95 1.99 -2.14 11.38
N LYS A 96 2.47 -3.16 10.66
CA LYS A 96 3.73 -3.80 11.02
C LYS A 96 4.82 -2.81 10.66
N ALA A 97 5.44 -2.19 11.68
CA ALA A 97 6.64 -1.39 11.48
C ALA A 97 7.66 -2.22 10.69
N HIS A 98 7.91 -1.84 9.44
CA HIS A 98 8.99 -2.44 8.67
C HIS A 98 10.30 -1.83 9.15
N PRO A 99 11.22 -2.62 9.76
CA PRO A 99 12.55 -2.11 10.04
C PRO A 99 13.20 -1.76 8.69
N SER A 100 13.50 -0.48 8.50
CA SER A 100 13.94 0.12 7.24
C SER A 100 15.31 -0.36 6.73
N ASN A 101 15.82 -1.49 7.24
CA ASN A 101 17.15 -2.02 6.94
C ASN A 101 17.22 -3.54 6.73
N MET A 102 16.10 -4.28 6.75
CA MET A 102 16.15 -5.75 6.68
C MET A 102 16.33 -6.33 5.26
N TRP A 103 16.42 -5.49 4.23
CA TRP A 103 16.80 -5.90 2.87
C TRP A 103 18.29 -5.64 2.54
N LEU A 104 19.10 -5.10 3.47
CA LEU A 104 20.51 -4.76 3.21
C LEU A 104 21.53 -5.69 3.87
N LEU A 105 21.12 -6.77 4.54
CA LEU A 105 22.03 -7.71 5.21
C LEU A 105 22.16 -9.07 4.51
N GLY A 106 22.00 -9.10 3.18
CA GLY A 106 22.37 -10.23 2.33
C GLY A 106 23.87 -10.33 2.02
N GLY A 107 24.73 -9.84 2.91
CA GLY A 107 26.19 -9.91 2.79
C GLY A 107 26.75 -11.11 3.54
N VAL A 108 27.26 -12.08 2.79
CA VAL A 108 28.02 -13.24 3.27
C VAL A 108 29.06 -12.81 4.32
N THR A 109 28.97 -13.36 5.53
CA THR A 109 30.08 -13.34 6.49
C THR A 109 31.09 -14.41 6.10
N PRO A 110 32.37 -14.09 5.82
CA PRO A 110 33.38 -15.13 5.70
C PRO A 110 33.61 -15.75 7.07
N ALA A 111 33.54 -17.08 7.14
CA ALA A 111 33.89 -17.84 8.33
C ALA A 111 35.36 -17.60 8.67
N ALA A 112 35.61 -17.05 9.87
CA ALA A 112 36.93 -17.03 10.45
C ALA A 112 37.16 -18.35 11.22
N ARG A 113 37.86 -19.29 10.58
CA ARG A 113 39.00 -20.07 11.11
C ARG A 113 39.34 -21.24 10.19
#